data_AF-A0A9E2CDI8-F1
#
_entry.id   AF-A0A9E2CDI8-F1
#
_cell.length_a   1.000
_cell.length_b   1.000
_cell.length_c   1.000
_cell.angle_alpha   90.00
_cell.angle_beta   90.00
_cell.angle_gamma   90.00
#
_symmetry.space_group_name_H-M   'P 1'
#
loop_
_entity.id
_entity.type
_entity.pdbx_description
1 polymer ?
#
loop_
_entity_poly.entity_id
_entity_poly.type
_entity_poly.pdbx_seq_one_letter_code
_entity_poly.pdbx_strand_id
1 'polypeptide(L)'
;MDWKTFDWKNQKIGKKGNILTKTTYKCGFCMGTGIAPCRRNIPCPVCSGQGIVNVSPPAVICAYCNGQGKSYLNKDLSCIVCRGKGVVAVENKNIETCLDCNGKGRERGGLPCLICKGKGVVIKR
;
A
#
# COMPACT_ATOMS: atom_id res chain seq x y z
N MET A 1 -13.48 9.85 -14.99
CA MET A 1 -13.13 9.43 -13.62
C MET A 1 -11.62 9.52 -13.46
N ASP A 2 -11.15 10.71 -13.11
CA ASP A 2 -9.72 11.05 -13.06
C ASP A 2 -9.04 10.36 -11.89
N TRP A 3 -8.23 9.36 -12.20
CA TRP A 3 -7.35 8.73 -11.24
C TRP A 3 -6.20 9.68 -10.96
N LYS A 4 -6.37 10.51 -9.92
CA LYS A 4 -5.33 11.37 -9.38
C LYS A 4 -4.06 10.54 -9.21
N THR A 5 -3.03 10.89 -9.96
CA THR A 5 -1.64 10.52 -9.71
C THR A 5 -1.38 10.82 -8.24
N PHE A 6 -1.23 9.79 -7.41
CA PHE A 6 -1.03 10.00 -5.98
C PHE A 6 0.37 10.59 -5.81
N ASP A 7 0.42 11.91 -5.69
CA ASP A 7 1.63 12.71 -5.54
C ASP A 7 2.12 12.60 -4.09
N TRP A 8 2.88 11.52 -3.86
CA TRP A 8 3.68 11.35 -2.67
C TRP A 8 4.96 12.15 -2.88
N LYS A 9 5.00 13.38 -2.36
CA LYS A 9 5.93 14.50 -2.64
C LYS A 9 7.41 14.26 -3.04
N ASN A 10 7.98 13.06 -3.03
CA ASN A 10 9.29 12.78 -3.62
C ASN A 10 9.49 11.31 -4.07
N GLN A 11 8.44 10.58 -4.47
CA GLN A 11 8.62 9.29 -5.18
C GLN A 11 7.38 8.95 -6.01
N LYS A 12 7.47 9.03 -7.34
CA LYS A 12 6.46 8.50 -8.27
C LYS A 12 6.48 6.97 -8.21
N ILE A 13 5.86 6.40 -7.18
CA ILE A 13 5.86 4.94 -6.96
C ILE A 13 5.06 4.24 -8.08
N GLY A 14 3.98 4.85 -8.56
CA GLY A 14 3.18 4.34 -9.69
C GLY A 14 1.70 4.72 -9.55
N LYS A 15 0.86 4.21 -10.44
CA LYS A 15 -0.61 4.25 -10.29
C LYS A 15 -1.08 2.96 -9.64
N LYS A 16 -2.21 3.01 -8.91
CA LYS A 16 -2.86 1.78 -8.42
C LYS A 16 -3.18 0.87 -9.59
N GLY A 17 -2.99 -0.43 -9.41
CA GLY A 17 -3.15 -1.41 -10.47
C GLY A 17 -1.92 -1.63 -11.34
N ASN A 18 -0.86 -0.81 -11.22
CA ASN A 18 0.38 -1.02 -11.95
C ASN A 18 1.36 -1.91 -11.16
N ILE A 19 2.08 -2.74 -11.90
CA ILE A 19 3.21 -3.51 -11.37
C ILE A 19 4.38 -2.57 -11.04
N LEU A 20 4.96 -2.81 -9.88
CA LEU A 20 6.16 -2.19 -9.37
C LEU A 20 7.28 -3.24 -9.35
N THR A 21 8.45 -2.88 -9.85
CA THR A 21 9.60 -3.79 -10.01
C THR A 21 10.74 -3.52 -9.04
N LYS A 22 10.65 -2.45 -8.24
CA LYS A 22 11.67 -2.10 -7.25
C LYS A 22 11.58 -3.04 -6.04
N THR A 23 12.70 -3.19 -5.33
CA THR A 23 12.78 -3.96 -4.08
C THR A 23 12.60 -3.08 -2.85
N THR A 24 12.92 -1.78 -2.97
CA THR A 24 12.91 -0.82 -1.86
C THR A 24 11.97 0.34 -2.15
N TYR A 25 11.13 0.66 -1.16
CA TYR A 25 10.13 1.73 -1.22
C TYR A 25 10.18 2.59 0.03
N LYS A 26 9.75 3.85 -0.05
CA LYS A 26 9.49 4.64 1.16
C LYS A 26 8.41 3.95 2.00
N CYS A 27 8.62 3.91 3.31
CA CYS A 27 7.65 3.39 4.24
C CYS A 27 6.37 4.23 4.18
N GLY A 28 5.25 3.60 3.79
CA GLY A 28 3.95 4.28 3.73
C GLY A 28 3.54 4.88 5.08
N PHE A 29 3.74 4.13 6.17
CA PHE A 29 3.25 4.50 7.51
C PHE A 29 3.88 5.79 8.05
N CYS A 30 5.21 5.88 8.09
CA CYS A 30 5.94 7.08 8.54
C CYS A 30 6.22 8.10 7.43
N MET A 31 5.84 7.79 6.21
CA MET A 31 6.10 8.63 5.05
C MET A 31 7.57 8.91 4.73
N GLY A 32 8.45 7.95 5.00
CA GLY A 32 9.88 8.14 4.75
C GLY A 32 10.63 8.87 5.86
N THR A 33 9.95 9.39 6.89
CA THR A 33 10.62 10.13 7.98
C THR A 33 11.40 9.24 8.92
N GLY A 34 11.10 7.94 8.96
CA GLY A 34 11.63 7.02 9.96
C GLY A 34 11.00 7.19 11.35
N ILE A 35 10.05 8.11 11.54
CA ILE A 35 9.46 8.42 12.86
C ILE A 35 7.98 8.01 12.88
N ALA A 36 7.54 7.40 13.99
CA ALA A 36 6.15 7.01 14.16
C ALA A 36 5.21 8.24 14.11
N PRO A 37 4.13 8.25 13.29
CA PRO A 37 3.26 9.41 13.15
C PRO A 37 2.56 9.84 14.45
N CYS A 38 2.29 8.90 15.35
CA CYS A 38 1.44 9.09 16.53
C CYS A 38 2.23 9.46 17.78
N ARG A 39 3.55 9.21 17.78
CA ARG A 39 4.43 9.46 18.92
C ARG A 39 5.69 10.14 18.42
N ARG A 40 5.83 11.42 18.76
CA ARG A 40 7.02 12.22 18.42
C ARG A 40 8.25 11.53 19.05
N ASN A 41 9.36 11.50 18.30
CA ASN A 41 10.65 10.92 18.73
C ASN A 41 10.76 9.40 18.90
N ILE A 42 9.79 8.59 18.47
CA ILE A 42 9.94 7.13 18.47
C ILE A 42 10.25 6.62 17.05
N PRO A 43 11.23 5.70 16.88
CA PRO A 43 11.46 5.04 15.59
C PRO A 43 10.18 4.40 15.06
N CYS A 44 9.93 4.54 13.76
CA CYS A 44 8.77 3.96 13.12
C CYS A 44 8.77 2.44 13.28
N PRO A 45 7.71 1.82 13.82
CA PRO A 45 7.68 0.37 14.09
C PRO A 45 7.64 -0.49 12.81
N VAL A 46 7.36 0.11 11.65
CA VAL A 46 7.24 -0.61 10.37
C VAL A 46 8.58 -0.72 9.65
N CYS A 47 9.39 0.34 9.70
CA CYS A 47 10.70 0.40 9.04
C CYS A 47 11.86 0.50 10.03
N SER A 48 11.59 0.36 11.32
CA SER A 48 12.58 0.44 12.41
C SER A 48 13.47 1.68 12.34
N GLY A 49 12.89 2.85 12.03
CA GLY A 49 13.66 4.10 11.91
C GLY A 49 14.25 4.40 10.53
N GLN A 50 14.30 3.43 9.61
CA GLN A 50 15.01 3.61 8.32
C GLN A 50 14.29 4.52 7.32
N GLY A 51 12.98 4.72 7.48
CA GLY A 51 12.16 5.45 6.50
C GLY A 51 11.86 4.67 5.21
N ILE A 52 12.50 3.53 4.97
CA ILE A 52 12.29 2.67 3.80
C ILE A 52 11.85 1.26 4.20
N VAL A 53 11.22 0.54 3.28
CA VAL A 53 10.78 -0.85 3.45
C VAL A 53 11.17 -1.68 2.23
N ASN A 54 11.56 -2.93 2.48
CA ASN A 54 11.84 -3.89 1.44
C ASN A 54 10.62 -4.77 1.15
N VAL A 55 10.32 -4.94 -0.13
CA VAL A 55 9.21 -5.72 -0.67
C VAL A 55 9.69 -6.51 -1.88
N SER A 56 9.35 -7.80 -1.94
CA SER A 56 9.68 -8.65 -3.08
C SER A 56 8.90 -8.21 -4.32
N PRO A 57 9.57 -7.92 -5.45
CA PRO A 57 8.89 -7.70 -6.72
C PRO A 57 8.38 -9.04 -7.29
N PRO A 58 7.31 -9.04 -8.09
CA PRO A 58 6.51 -7.87 -8.45
C PRO A 58 5.61 -7.41 -7.30
N ALA A 59 5.42 -6.09 -7.18
CA ALA A 59 4.58 -5.49 -6.15
C ALA A 59 3.56 -4.54 -6.75
N VAL A 60 2.56 -4.15 -5.98
CA VAL A 60 1.56 -3.13 -6.34
C VAL A 60 1.35 -2.17 -5.18
N ILE A 61 0.85 -0.97 -5.48
CA ILE A 61 0.38 -0.05 -4.44
C ILE A 61 -0.78 -0.70 -3.71
N CYS A 62 -0.77 -0.69 -2.38
CA CYS A 62 -1.87 -1.20 -1.59
C CYS A 62 -3.13 -0.37 -1.86
N ALA A 63 -4.09 -0.94 -2.60
CA ALA A 63 -5.35 -0.26 -2.89
C ALA A 63 -6.14 0.00 -1.62
N TYR A 64 -6.11 -0.94 -0.65
CA TYR A 64 -6.82 -0.77 0.62
C TYR A 64 -6.43 0.50 1.37
N CYS A 65 -5.15 0.88 1.48
CA CYS A 65 -4.76 2.12 2.18
C CYS A 65 -4.32 3.24 1.24
N ASN A 66 -4.48 3.05 -0.08
CA ASN A 66 -4.01 3.97 -1.10
C ASN A 66 -2.52 4.31 -0.97
N GLY A 67 -1.70 3.35 -0.55
CA GLY A 67 -0.27 3.59 -0.34
C GLY A 67 0.12 4.26 0.98
N GLN A 68 -0.84 4.74 1.80
CA GLN A 68 -0.53 5.48 3.02
C GLN A 68 0.04 4.62 4.15
N GLY A 69 -0.02 3.28 4.04
CA GLY A 69 0.41 2.38 5.11
C GLY A 69 -0.41 2.48 6.40
N LYS A 70 -1.45 3.31 6.48
CA LYS A 70 -2.28 3.49 7.68
C LYS A 70 -3.58 2.70 7.59
N SER A 71 -4.08 2.23 8.72
CA SER A 71 -5.39 1.59 8.80
C SER A 71 -6.49 2.60 8.46
N TYR A 72 -7.54 2.10 7.81
CA TYR A 72 -8.68 2.91 7.45
C TYR A 72 -9.54 3.28 8.67
N LEU A 73 -9.64 2.36 9.63
CA LEU A 73 -10.46 2.53 10.83
C LEU A 73 -9.78 3.41 11.89
N ASN A 74 -8.45 3.28 12.01
CA ASN A 74 -7.65 4.10 12.91
C ASN A 74 -6.33 4.46 12.25
N LYS A 75 -6.12 5.74 11.94
CA LYS A 75 -4.91 6.21 11.23
C LYS A 75 -3.63 6.06 12.05
N ASP A 76 -3.73 5.79 13.34
CA ASP A 76 -2.60 5.54 14.21
C ASP A 76 -2.07 4.11 14.13
N LEU A 77 -2.89 3.20 13.58
CA LEU A 77 -2.50 1.83 13.36
C LEU A 77 -1.98 1.61 11.94
N SER A 78 -1.09 0.65 11.79
CA SER A 78 -0.62 0.23 10.47
C SER A 78 -1.75 -0.45 9.69
N CYS A 79 -1.73 -0.28 8.37
CA CYS A 79 -2.69 -0.91 7.47
C CYS A 79 -2.59 -2.44 7.61
N ILE A 80 -3.72 -3.10 7.88
CA ILE A 80 -3.78 -4.56 8.07
C ILE A 80 -3.36 -5.36 6.82
N VAL A 81 -3.51 -4.77 5.62
CA VAL A 81 -3.19 -5.44 4.34
C VAL A 81 -1.70 -5.37 4.03
N CYS A 82 -1.11 -4.17 4.06
CA CYS A 82 0.31 -3.97 3.72
C CYS A 82 1.23 -3.88 4.93
N ARG A 83 0.70 -4.05 6.16
CA ARG A 83 1.41 -3.94 7.44
C ARG A 83 2.23 -2.65 7.57
N GLY A 84 1.68 -1.54 7.11
CA GLY A 84 2.40 -0.25 7.17
C GLY A 84 3.25 0.09 5.94
N LYS A 85 3.56 -0.87 5.07
CA LYS A 85 4.51 -0.66 3.97
C LYS A 85 3.99 0.30 2.90
N GLY A 86 2.68 0.30 2.64
CA GLY A 86 2.05 1.07 1.55
C GLY A 86 2.04 0.33 0.21
N VAL A 87 2.87 -0.68 0.05
CA VAL A 87 2.92 -1.56 -1.14
C VAL A 87 2.77 -3.02 -0.71
N VAL A 88 2.31 -3.88 -1.62
CA VAL A 88 2.06 -5.30 -1.38
C VAL A 88 2.66 -6.12 -2.51
N ALA A 89 3.37 -7.19 -2.20
CA ALA A 89 3.84 -8.15 -3.20
C ALA A 89 2.66 -8.89 -3.86
N VAL A 90 2.82 -9.17 -5.15
CA VAL A 90 1.93 -10.00 -5.96
C VAL A 90 2.74 -11.17 -6.53
N GLU A 91 2.06 -12.27 -6.84
CA GLU A 91 2.71 -13.52 -7.24
C GLU A 91 3.42 -13.39 -8.59
N ASN A 92 2.83 -12.67 -9.54
CA ASN A 92 3.40 -12.46 -10.85
C ASN A 92 2.94 -11.11 -11.46
N LYS A 93 3.42 -10.81 -12.67
CA LYS A 93 3.12 -9.56 -13.40
C LYS A 93 1.78 -9.61 -14.16
N ASN A 94 1.18 -10.78 -14.32
CA ASN A 94 -0.06 -10.98 -15.06
C ASN A 94 -1.25 -10.66 -14.16
N ILE A 95 -1.47 -9.37 -13.90
CA ILE A 95 -2.54 -8.88 -13.02
C ILE A 95 -3.62 -8.15 -13.80
N GLU A 96 -4.81 -8.13 -13.23
CA GLU A 96 -5.91 -7.28 -13.67
C GLU A 96 -6.62 -6.63 -12.50
N THR A 97 -7.35 -5.55 -12.80
CA THR A 97 -8.19 -4.87 -11.82
C THR A 97 -9.23 -5.85 -11.27
N CYS A 98 -9.33 -5.94 -9.95
CA CYS A 98 -10.36 -6.74 -9.32
C CYS A 98 -11.75 -6.14 -9.60
N LEU A 99 -12.60 -6.89 -10.29
CA LEU A 99 -13.93 -6.44 -10.71
C LEU A 99 -14.89 -6.31 -9.52
N ASP A 100 -14.80 -7.19 -8.52
CA ASP A 100 -15.67 -7.19 -7.33
C ASP A 100 -15.59 -5.86 -6.56
N CYS A 101 -14.38 -5.32 -6.43
CA CYS A 101 -14.16 -4.04 -5.75
C CYS A 101 -13.84 -2.89 -6.69
N ASN A 102 -13.89 -3.11 -8.01
CA ASN A 102 -13.48 -2.15 -9.05
C ASN A 102 -12.13 -1.47 -8.73
N GLY A 103 -11.14 -2.26 -8.30
CA GLY A 103 -9.80 -1.78 -7.96
C GLY A 103 -9.66 -1.01 -6.64
N LYS A 104 -10.73 -0.84 -5.86
CA LYS A 104 -10.69 -0.11 -4.58
C LYS A 104 -9.96 -0.87 -3.47
N GLY A 105 -9.89 -2.20 -3.58
CA GLY A 105 -9.33 -3.07 -2.54
C GLY A 105 -10.19 -3.15 -1.28
N ARG A 106 -11.48 -2.79 -1.36
CA ARG A 106 -12.39 -2.72 -0.20
C ARG A 106 -13.80 -3.14 -0.59
N GLU A 107 -14.55 -3.62 0.39
CA GLU A 107 -15.97 -3.92 0.26
C GLU A 107 -16.83 -2.86 0.96
N ARG A 108 -18.16 -3.02 0.88
CA ARG A 108 -19.09 -2.22 1.69
C ARG A 108 -18.78 -2.48 3.18
N GLY A 109 -18.75 -1.42 3.97
CA GLY A 109 -18.35 -1.49 5.39
C GLY A 109 -16.85 -1.27 5.66
N GLY A 110 -16.03 -1.06 4.61
CA GLY A 110 -14.64 -0.63 4.78
C GLY A 110 -13.64 -1.74 5.10
N LEU A 111 -14.07 -3.00 5.10
CA LEU A 111 -13.21 -4.17 5.20
C LEU A 111 -12.42 -4.40 3.90
N PRO A 112 -11.26 -5.08 3.96
CA PRO A 112 -10.52 -5.47 2.75
C PRO A 112 -11.39 -6.35 1.86
N CYS A 113 -11.30 -6.14 0.55
CA CYS A 113 -11.95 -7.02 -0.42
C CYS A 113 -11.47 -8.45 -0.26
N LEU A 114 -12.39 -9.41 -0.10
CA LEU A 114 -12.09 -10.82 0.15
C LEU A 114 -11.46 -11.48 -1.08
N ILE A 115 -11.83 -11.04 -2.28
CA ILE A 115 -11.29 -11.58 -3.54
C ILE A 115 -9.84 -11.14 -3.77
N CYS A 116 -9.58 -9.83 -3.81
CA CYS A 116 -8.22 -9.33 -4.05
C CYS A 116 -7.39 -9.15 -2.76
N LYS A 117 -7.93 -9.50 -1.60
CA LYS A 117 -7.32 -9.34 -0.26
C LYS A 117 -6.79 -7.92 -0.02
N GLY A 118 -7.52 -6.93 -0.52
CA GLY A 118 -7.18 -5.51 -0.42
C GLY A 118 -6.08 -4.98 -1.36
N LYS A 119 -5.57 -5.80 -2.28
CA LYS A 119 -4.58 -5.38 -3.28
C LYS A 119 -5.20 -4.51 -4.39
N GLY A 120 -6.50 -4.67 -4.66
CA GLY A 120 -7.21 -4.02 -5.78
C GLY A 120 -6.98 -4.69 -7.13
N VAL A 121 -6.17 -5.74 -7.17
CA VAL A 121 -5.88 -6.53 -8.37
C VAL A 121 -5.91 -8.02 -8.06
N VAL A 122 -6.20 -8.81 -9.07
CA VAL A 122 -6.14 -10.29 -9.06
C VAL A 122 -5.19 -10.76 -10.16
N ILE A 123 -4.75 -12.02 -10.06
CA ILE A 123 -3.95 -12.64 -11.12
C ILE A 123 -4.90 -13.03 -12.26
N LYS A 124 -4.55 -12.63 -13.48
CA LYS A 124 -5.20 -13.11 -14.70
C LYS A 124 -4.92 -14.60 -14.84
N ARG A 125 -5.99 -15.38 -14.96
CA ARG A 125 -5.91 -16.81 -15.27
C ARG A 125 -5.75 -17.03 -16.77
#